data_AF-A0A7X3RNI3-F1
#
_entry.id   AF-A0A7X3RNI3-F1
#
_cell.length_a   1.000
_cell.length_b   1.000
_cell.length_c   1.000
_cell.angle_alpha   90.00
_cell.angle_beta   90.00
_cell.angle_gamma   90.00
#
_symmetry.space_group_name_H-M   'P 1'
#
loop_
_entity.id
_entity.type
_entity.pdbx_description
1 polymer ?
#
loop_
_entity_poly.entity_id
_entity_poly.type
_entity_poly.pdbx_seq_one_letter_code
_entity_poly.pdbx_strand_id
1 'polypeptide(L)' 'MMVRSRWRVGPIEMLPEWQGKGIGSELVRRMIRKLKDLYMIDLVCDQQVQRFYERLGFEKAHGMIVRNFGQQACD' A
#
# COMPACT_ATOMS: atom_id res chain seq x y z
N MET A 1 1.87 -1.63 24.11
CA MET A 1 0.97 -2.35 23.18
C MET A 1 1.76 -2.72 21.93
N MET A 2 2.01 -4.01 21.73
CA MET A 2 2.78 -4.51 20.59
C MET A 2 1.80 -4.70 19.42
N VAL A 3 1.89 -3.85 18.40
CA VAL A 3 1.11 -4.03 17.16
C VAL A 3 1.65 -5.27 16.48
N ARG A 4 0.98 -6.40 16.68
CA ARG A 4 1.31 -7.62 15.94
C ARG A 4 0.98 -7.35 14.46
N SER A 5 2.01 -7.48 13.62
CA SER A 5 1.95 -7.45 12.15
C SER A 5 1.52 -6.13 11.49
N ARG A 6 2.46 -5.18 11.40
CA ARG A 6 2.38 -4.06 10.45
C ARG A 6 2.94 -4.50 9.09
N TRP A 7 2.08 -4.67 8.10
CA TRP A 7 2.46 -4.99 6.74
C TRP A 7 2.59 -3.72 5.91
N ARG A 8 3.71 -3.57 5.20
CA ARG A 8 3.89 -2.50 4.21
C ARG A 8 3.56 -3.06 2.83
N VAL A 9 2.72 -2.35 2.09
CA VAL A 9 2.48 -2.64 0.68
C VAL A 9 3.71 -2.17 -0.11
N GLY A 10 4.35 -3.07 -0.84
CA GLY A 10 5.46 -2.73 -1.74
C GLY A 10 5.01 -1.87 -2.93
N PRO A 11 5.96 -1.31 -3.69
CA PRO A 11 5.61 -0.57 -4.90
C PRO A 11 4.86 -1.48 -5.87
N ILE A 12 3.73 -1.00 -6.39
CA ILE A 12 2.97 -1.66 -7.45
C ILE A 12 3.22 -0.86 -8.71
N GLU A 13 4.08 -1.39 -9.58
CA GLU A 13 4.38 -0.81 -10.88
C GLU A 13 3.63 -1.57 -11.98
N MET A 14 3.18 -0.84 -13.00
CA MET A 14 2.58 -1.45 -14.18
C MET A 14 3.27 -0.97 -15.45
N LEU A 15 3.56 -1.94 -16.32
CA LEU A 15 4.00 -1.67 -17.69
C LEU A 15 2.97 -0.78 -18.42
N PRO A 16 3.42 0.21 -19.23
CA PRO A 16 2.53 1.19 -19.88
C PRO A 16 1.36 0.57 -20.65
N GLU A 17 1.56 -0.57 -21.31
CA GLU A 17 0.56 -1.23 -22.17
C GLU A 17 -0.61 -1.84 -21.38
N TRP A 18 -0.47 -1.94 -20.06
CA TRP A 18 -1.44 -2.52 -19.14
C TRP A 18 -2.16 -1.46 -18.29
N GLN A 19 -1.76 -0.18 -18.43
CA GLN A 19 -2.42 0.93 -17.77
C GLN A 19 -3.82 1.18 -18.35
N GLY A 20 -4.70 1.80 -17.56
CA GLY A 20 -6.08 2.11 -17.98
C GLY A 20 -7.04 0.91 -18.05
N LYS A 21 -6.55 -0.33 -17.89
CA LYS A 21 -7.38 -1.56 -17.98
C LYS A 21 -8.00 -2.00 -16.65
N GLY A 22 -7.86 -1.21 -15.59
CA GLY A 22 -8.39 -1.52 -14.25
C GLY A 22 -7.64 -2.61 -13.48
N ILE A 23 -6.56 -3.17 -14.05
CA ILE A 23 -5.76 -4.25 -13.44
C ILE A 23 -5.18 -3.82 -12.09
N GLY A 24 -4.54 -2.64 -12.04
CA GLY A 24 -4.00 -2.10 -10.79
C GLY A 24 -5.06 -1.94 -9.70
N SER A 25 -6.26 -1.47 -10.05
CA SER A 25 -7.38 -1.36 -9.10
C SER A 25 -7.79 -2.71 -8.54
N GLU A 26 -7.85 -3.75 -9.38
CA GLU A 26 -8.23 -5.09 -8.92
C GLU A 26 -7.14 -5.72 -8.04
N LEU A 27 -5.86 -5.52 -8.38
CA LEU A 27 -4.74 -5.97 -7.55
C LEU A 27 -4.82 -5.35 -6.14
N VAL A 28 -5.01 -4.04 -6.06
CA VAL A 28 -5.14 -3.32 -4.78
C VAL A 28 -6.37 -3.80 -4.00
N ARG A 29 -7.53 -3.99 -4.64
CA ARG A 29 -8.73 -4.52 -3.96
C ARG A 29 -8.51 -5.93 -3.39
N ARG A 30 -7.88 -6.83 -4.17
CA ARG A 30 -7.54 -8.17 -3.70
C ARG A 30 -6.60 -8.13 -2.51
N MET A 31 -5.62 -7.24 -2.54
CA MET A 31 -4.69 -7.03 -1.45
C MET A 31 -5.40 -6.53 -0.20
N ILE A 32 -6.24 -5.49 -0.29
CA ILE A 32 -7.02 -4.99 0.86
C ILE A 32 -7.87 -6.12 1.46
N ARG A 33 -8.56 -6.91 0.62
CA ARG A 33 -9.37 -8.06 1.08
C ARG A 33 -8.52 -9.11 1.81
N LYS A 34 -7.32 -9.41 1.30
CA LYS A 34 -6.40 -10.38 1.92
C LYS A 34 -5.82 -9.88 3.25
N LEU A 35 -5.67 -8.56 3.39
CA LEU A 35 -5.09 -7.91 4.55
C LEU A 35 -6.14 -7.33 5.51
N LYS A 36 -7.43 -7.65 5.31
CA LYS A 36 -8.56 -7.05 6.05
C LYS A 36 -8.49 -7.24 7.57
N ASP A 37 -7.83 -8.29 8.03
CA ASP A 37 -7.71 -8.64 9.44
C ASP A 37 -6.51 -7.92 10.11
N LEU A 38 -5.74 -7.14 9.34
CA LEU A 38 -4.70 -6.28 9.88
C LEU A 38 -5.28 -4.97 10.37
N TYR A 39 -4.72 -4.47 11.48
CA TYR A 39 -5.11 -3.19 12.06
C TYR A 39 -5.02 -2.01 11.07
N MET A 40 -4.01 -2.00 10.19
CA MET A 40 -3.75 -0.86 9.31
C MET A 40 -3.01 -1.27 8.04
N ILE A 41 -3.38 -0.64 6.93
CA ILE A 41 -2.69 -0.71 5.63
C ILE A 41 -2.25 0.71 5.28
N ASP A 42 -0.93 0.97 5.27
CA ASP A 42 -0.36 2.25 4.88
C ASP A 42 0.51 2.13 3.61
N LEU A 43 0.52 3.20 2.80
CA LEU A 43 1.42 3.35 1.66
C LEU A 43 1.84 4.81 1.51
N VAL A 44 3.07 5.03 1.05
CA VAL A 44 3.55 6.35 0.63
C VAL A 44 3.60 6.33 -0.90
N CYS A 45 2.99 7.35 -1.51
CA CYS A 45 2.96 7.50 -2.96
C CYS A 45 3.13 8.95 -3.37
N ASP A 46 3.52 9.15 -4.63
CA ASP A 46 3.55 10.48 -5.22
C ASP A 46 2.16 11.10 -5.24
N GLN A 47 2.12 12.42 -5.15
CA GLN A 47 0.88 13.20 -5.11
C GLN A 47 -0.04 12.89 -6.31
N GLN A 48 0.55 12.69 -7.50
CA GLN A 48 -0.19 12.36 -8.72
C GLN A 48 -0.97 11.04 -8.65
N VAL A 49 -0.53 10.11 -7.78
CA VAL A 49 -1.15 8.77 -7.64
C VAL A 49 -2.17 8.74 -6.49
N GLN A 50 -2.20 9.74 -5.60
CA GLN A 50 -3.11 9.75 -4.44
C GLN A 50 -4.59 9.56 -4.83
N ARG A 51 -5.05 10.24 -5.88
CA ARG A 51 -6.45 10.14 -6.35
C ARG A 51 -6.82 8.73 -6.82
N PHE A 52 -5.86 7.93 -7.26
CA PHE A 52 -6.10 6.53 -7.58
C PHE A 52 -6.45 5.73 -6.32
N TYR A 53 -5.67 5.89 -5.24
CA TYR A 53 -5.90 5.18 -3.98
C TYR A 53 -7.12 5.71 -3.21
N GLU A 54 -7.41 7.01 -3.27
CA GLU A 54 -8.64 7.57 -2.66
C GLU A 54 -9.91 6.88 -3.17
N ARG A 55 -9.98 6.62 -4.48
CA ARG A 55 -11.11 5.91 -5.11
C ARG A 55 -11.24 4.45 -4.65
N LEU A 56 -10.23 3.91 -3.99
CA LEU A 56 -10.17 2.55 -3.47
C LEU A 56 -10.37 2.50 -1.94
N GLY A 57 -10.68 3.63 -1.30
CA GLY A 57 -10.97 3.71 0.13
C GLY A 57 -9.78 4.08 1.02
N PHE A 58 -8.67 4.54 0.45
CA PHE A 58 -7.56 5.11 1.24
C PHE A 58 -7.83 6.57 1.58
N GLU A 59 -7.34 7.00 2.74
CA GLU A 59 -7.34 8.40 3.15
C GLU A 59 -5.96 9.05 2.90
N LYS A 60 -5.95 10.35 2.63
CA LYS A 60 -4.70 11.11 2.44
C LYS A 60 -3.93 11.26 3.74
N ALA A 61 -2.61 11.11 3.66
CA ALA A 61 -1.68 11.41 4.74
C ALA A 61 -0.44 12.14 4.19
N HIS A 62 0.22 12.92 5.04
CA HIS A 62 1.49 13.59 4.72
C HIS A 62 2.67 12.68 5.07
N GLY A 63 3.68 12.59 4.20
CA GLY A 63 4.79 11.64 4.37
C GLY A 63 6.17 12.29 4.36
N MET A 64 7.08 11.75 5.19
CA MET A 64 8.54 11.64 5.01
C MET A 64 9.05 10.56 6.00
N ILE A 65 9.99 9.68 5.61
CA ILE A 65 10.35 8.50 6.43
C ILE A 65 11.84 8.13 6.31
N VAL A 66 12.47 7.80 7.45
CA VAL A 66 13.70 6.96 7.52
C VAL A 66 13.44 5.81 8.50
N ARG A 67 13.72 4.55 8.13
CA ARG A 67 13.68 3.43 9.08
C ARG A 67 14.83 2.46 8.87
N ASN A 68 15.63 2.32 9.93
CA ASN A 68 16.64 1.29 10.10
C ASN A 68 16.28 0.47 11.33
N PHE A 69 15.55 -0.59 11.07
CA PHE A 69 15.42 -1.68 12.02
C PHE A 69 16.79 -2.39 12.06
N GLY A 70 17.09 -3.35 12.94
CA GLY A 70 18.27 -4.24 12.76
C GLY A 70 18.18 -5.16 11.52
N GLN A 71 17.52 -4.66 10.47
CA GLN A 71 17.18 -5.24 9.17
C GLN A 71 16.18 -6.40 9.21
N GLN A 72 15.29 -6.37 10.20
CA GLN A 72 13.90 -6.83 10.07
C GLN A 72 13.72 -8.16 9.29
N ALA A 73 13.90 -9.29 9.97
CA ALA A 73 13.43 -10.63 9.55
C ALA A 73 12.98 -11.44 10.78
N CYS A 74 12.24 -12.53 10.52
CA CYS A 74 11.44 -13.43 11.38
C CYS A 74 9.94 -13.07 11.30
N ASP A 75 9.10 -13.75 10.52
CA ASP A 75 9.13 -15.15 10.04
C ASP A 75 9.00 -15.31 8.51
#